data_AF-A0A241NLP2-F1
#
_entry.id   AF-A0A241NLP2-F1
#
_cell.length_a   1.000
_cell.length_b   1.000
_cell.length_c   1.000
_cell.angle_alpha   90.00
_cell.angle_beta   90.00
_cell.angle_gamma   90.00
#
_symmetry.space_group_name_H-M   'P 1'
#
loop_
_entity.id
_entity.type
_entity.pdbx_description
1 polymer ?
#
loop_
_entity_poly.entity_id
_entity_poly.type
_entity_poly.pdbx_seq_one_letter_code
_entity_poly.pdbx_strand_id
1 'polypeptide(L)'
;MDTRIQFRVDDEIKRLAQQMAESQGRTLSDACRELTEQMAEQQRKTLSHDAWLTEQINLAFEKFDSGKSSFVEHNSAKARMAERKAKIRNRGQQ
;
A
#
# COMPACT_ATOMS: atom_id res chain seq x y z
N MET A 1 -0.79 0.06 25.96
CA MET A 1 -0.46 -1.33 26.34
C MET A 1 0.85 -1.67 25.68
N ASP A 2 1.92 -1.89 26.46
CA ASP A 2 3.21 -2.32 25.91
C ASP A 2 3.17 -3.85 25.73
N THR A 3 3.38 -4.33 24.51
CA THR A 3 3.30 -5.76 24.17
C THR A 3 4.70 -6.23 23.81
N ARG A 4 5.22 -7.22 24.55
CA ARG A 4 6.58 -7.72 24.36
C ARG A 4 6.60 -8.88 23.37
N ILE A 5 7.49 -8.80 22.39
CA ILE A 5 7.78 -9.88 21.43
C ILE A 5 9.11 -10.55 21.83
N GLN A 6 9.14 -11.88 21.88
CA GLN A 6 10.34 -12.67 22.15
C GLN A 6 10.62 -13.58 20.95
N PHE A 7 11.84 -13.51 20.42
CA PHE A 7 12.29 -14.34 19.31
C PHE A 7 13.33 -15.35 19.81
N ARG A 8 13.29 -16.57 19.27
CA ARG A 8 14.38 -17.53 19.39
C ARG A 8 15.23 -17.42 18.14
N VAL A 9 16.51 -17.13 18.32
CA VAL A 9 17.51 -17.01 17.25
C VAL A 9 18.79 -17.68 17.73
N ASP A 10 19.56 -18.21 16.79
CA ASP A 10 20.87 -18.77 17.11
C ASP A 10 21.83 -17.67 17.58
N ASP A 11 22.77 -18.04 18.45
CA ASP A 11 23.72 -17.08 19.04
C ASP A 11 24.60 -16.39 17.99
N GLU A 12 24.97 -17.12 16.92
CA GLU A 12 25.73 -16.55 15.80
C GLU A 12 24.92 -15.45 15.06
N ILE A 13 23.65 -15.73 14.77
CA ILE A 13 22.75 -14.80 14.09
C ILE A 13 22.54 -13.56 14.95
N LYS A 14 22.33 -13.74 16.27
CA LYS A 14 22.20 -12.62 17.21
C LYS A 14 23.44 -11.73 17.21
N ARG A 15 24.63 -12.33 17.26
CA ARG A 15 25.90 -11.60 17.30
C ARG A 15 26.12 -10.78 16.03
N LEU A 16 25.89 -11.37 14.86
CA LEU A 16 26.03 -10.69 13.57
C LEU A 16 25.02 -9.54 13.42
N ALA A 17 23.75 -9.80 13.78
CA ALA A 17 22.70 -8.78 13.72
C ALA A 17 22.98 -7.62 14.68
N GLN A 18 23.50 -7.91 15.87
CA GLN A 18 23.90 -6.88 16.83
C GLN A 18 25.07 -6.03 16.30
N GLN A 19 26.10 -6.64 15.73
CA GLN A 19 27.22 -5.91 15.12
C GLN A 19 26.77 -4.99 13.98
N MET A 20 25.79 -5.42 13.18
CA MET A 20 25.20 -4.59 12.11
C MET A 20 24.37 -3.43 12.67
N ALA A 21 23.58 -3.66 13.72
CA ALA A 21 22.79 -2.59 14.32
C ALA A 21 23.70 -1.53 14.98
N GLU A 22 24.72 -1.99 15.71
CA GLU A 22 25.70 -1.12 16.36
C GLU A 22 26.52 -0.31 15.35
N SER A 23 26.87 -0.88 14.19
CA SER A 23 27.57 -0.13 13.13
C SER A 23 26.71 0.98 12.52
N GLN A 24 25.38 0.88 12.63
CA GLN A 24 24.42 1.91 12.22
C GLN A 24 24.00 2.82 13.38
N GLY A 25 24.61 2.68 14.57
CA GLY A 25 24.31 3.47 15.75
C GLY A 25 22.95 3.17 16.38
N ARG A 26 22.37 2.00 16.12
CA ARG A 26 21.04 1.60 16.62
C ARG A 26 21.14 0.28 17.40
N THR A 27 20.16 0.00 18.27
CA THR A 27 20.10 -1.31 18.92
C THR A 27 19.34 -2.32 18.06
N LEU A 28 19.63 -3.61 18.22
CA LEU A 28 18.89 -4.68 17.56
C LEU A 28 17.38 -4.60 17.89
N SER A 29 17.04 -4.20 19.11
CA SER A 29 15.64 -4.01 19.54
C SER A 29 14.95 -2.89 18.80
N ASP A 30 15.64 -1.77 18.53
CA ASP A 30 15.06 -0.65 17.78
C ASP A 30 14.81 -1.03 16.32
N ALA A 31 15.76 -1.73 15.69
CA ALA A 31 15.60 -2.23 14.32
C ALA A 31 14.42 -3.23 14.21
N CYS A 32 14.27 -4.14 15.18
CA CYS A 32 13.13 -5.05 15.22
C CYS A 32 11.80 -4.32 15.46
N ARG A 33 11.79 -3.26 16.28
CA ARG A 33 10.60 -2.44 16.52
C ARG A 33 10.16 -1.74 15.24
N GLU A 34 11.10 -1.07 14.56
CA GLU A 34 10.84 -0.37 13.30
C GLU A 34 10.32 -1.33 12.23
N LEU A 35 10.93 -2.51 12.09
CA LEU A 35 10.46 -3.53 11.15
C LEU A 35 9.02 -3.96 11.47
N THR A 36 8.70 -4.16 12.75
CA THR A 36 7.35 -4.56 13.18
C THR A 36 6.32 -3.47 12.87
N GLU A 37 6.67 -2.20 13.06
CA GLU A 37 5.82 -1.05 12.71
C GLU A 37 5.58 -0.97 11.20
N GLN A 38 6.63 -1.15 10.39
CA GLN A 38 6.53 -1.16 8.92
C GLN A 38 5.62 -2.31 8.43
N MET A 39 5.75 -3.51 8.99
CA MET A 39 4.88 -4.63 8.67
C MET A 39 3.41 -4.34 9.01
N ALA A 40 3.16 -3.74 10.18
CA ALA A 40 1.81 -3.36 10.59
C ALA A 40 1.21 -2.27 9.69
N GLU A 41 2.00 -1.28 9.28
CA GLU A 41 1.56 -0.24 8.36
C GLU A 41 1.23 -0.82 6.98
N GLN A 42 2.07 -1.71 6.47
CA GLN A 42 1.84 -2.40 5.19
C GLN A 42 0.54 -3.21 5.24
N GLN A 43 0.31 -3.95 6.32
CA GLN A 43 -0.94 -4.70 6.50
C GLN A 43 -2.16 -3.77 6.54
N ARG A 44 -2.07 -2.63 7.23
CA ARG A 44 -3.14 -1.63 7.25
C ARG A 44 -3.41 -1.07 5.86
N LYS A 45 -2.38 -0.81 5.05
CA LYS A 45 -2.53 -0.34 3.67
C LYS A 45 -3.25 -1.38 2.82
N THR A 46 -2.87 -2.65 2.91
CA THR A 46 -3.55 -3.74 2.20
C THR A 46 -5.02 -3.85 2.61
N LEU A 47 -5.31 -3.94 3.91
CA LEU A 47 -6.69 -4.03 4.40
C LEU A 47 -7.53 -2.81 4.02
N SER A 48 -6.95 -1.60 4.11
CA SER A 48 -7.63 -0.38 3.68
C SER A 48 -7.88 -0.36 2.18
N HIS A 49 -6.96 -0.89 1.38
CA HIS A 49 -7.10 -0.98 -0.07
C HIS A 49 -8.19 -1.98 -0.44
N ASP A 50 -8.21 -3.14 0.21
CA ASP A 50 -9.20 -4.19 -0.02
C ASP A 50 -10.60 -3.72 0.39
N ALA A 51 -10.71 -3.03 1.53
CA ALA A 51 -11.97 -2.43 1.97
C ALA A 51 -12.48 -1.37 0.98
N TRP A 52 -11.59 -0.48 0.53
CA TRP A 52 -11.93 0.53 -0.47
C TRP A 52 -12.34 -0.10 -1.80
N LEU A 53 -11.61 -1.12 -2.27
CA LEU A 53 -11.92 -1.82 -3.51
C LEU A 53 -13.28 -2.51 -3.43
N THR A 54 -13.55 -3.18 -2.31
CA THR A 54 -14.84 -3.85 -2.06
C THR A 54 -15.99 -2.83 -2.08
N GLU A 55 -15.81 -1.67 -1.45
CA GLU A 55 -16.79 -0.58 -1.48
C GLU A 55 -17.03 -0.06 -2.91
N GLN A 56 -15.97 0.18 -3.69
CA GLN A 56 -16.12 0.64 -5.07
C GLN A 56 -16.83 -0.39 -5.95
N ILE A 57 -16.57 -1.68 -5.74
CA ILE A 57 -17.24 -2.77 -6.44
C ILE A 57 -18.73 -2.78 -6.07
N ASN A 58 -19.07 -2.71 -4.79
CA ASN A 58 -20.45 -2.66 -4.32
C ASN A 58 -21.21 -1.45 -4.90
N LEU A 59 -20.60 -0.27 -4.89
CA LEU A 59 -21.19 0.93 -5.52
C LEU A 59 -21.40 0.76 -7.04
N ALA A 60 -20.51 0.02 -7.72
CA ALA A 60 -20.68 -0.28 -9.13
C ALA A 60 -21.85 -1.24 -9.37
N PHE A 61 -22.03 -2.26 -8.53
CA PHE A 61 -23.17 -3.17 -8.57
C PHE A 61 -24.48 -2.45 -8.24
N GLU A 62 -24.53 -1.60 -7.21
CA GLU A 62 -25.72 -0.79 -6.91
C GLU A 62 -26.11 0.16 -8.05
N LYS A 63 -25.12 0.74 -8.75
CA LYS A 63 -25.37 1.56 -9.95
C LYS A 63 -25.91 0.75 -11.12
N PHE A 64 -25.48 -0.49 -11.26
CA PHE A 64 -25.99 -1.42 -12.26
C PHE A 64 -27.44 -1.82 -11.93
N ASP A 65 -27.70 -2.26 -10.69
CA ASP A 65 -29.02 -2.70 -10.23
C ASP A 65 -30.05 -1.55 -10.25
N SER A 66 -29.62 -0.32 -9.98
CA SER A 66 -30.48 0.88 -10.08
C SER A 66 -30.69 1.38 -11.52
N GLY A 67 -30.15 0.70 -12.53
CA GLY A 67 -30.29 1.06 -13.95
C GLY A 67 -29.57 2.36 -14.34
N LYS A 68 -28.68 2.89 -13.49
CA LYS A 68 -27.91 4.13 -13.71
C LYS A 68 -26.54 3.86 -14.33
N SER A 69 -26.21 2.61 -14.63
CA SER A 69 -24.95 2.24 -15.27
C SER A 69 -24.90 2.73 -16.72
N SER A 70 -23.92 3.58 -17.02
CA SER A 70 -23.60 3.97 -18.40
C SER A 70 -22.39 3.18 -18.87
N PHE A 71 -22.60 2.35 -19.89
CA PHE A 71 -21.52 1.62 -20.54
C PHE A 71 -20.89 2.50 -21.62
N VAL A 72 -19.56 2.51 -21.65
CA VAL A 72 -18.80 3.23 -22.67
C VAL A 72 -18.10 2.21 -23.54
N GLU A 73 -18.26 2.35 -24.86
CA GLU A 73 -17.58 1.50 -25.83
C GLU A 73 -16.06 1.70 -25.77
N HIS A 74 -15.30 0.62 -26.02
CA HIS A 74 -13.86 0.56 -25.79
C HIS A 74 -13.09 1.67 -26.52
N ASN A 75 -13.38 1.89 -27.80
CA ASN A 75 -12.70 2.90 -28.60
C ASN A 75 -13.05 4.33 -28.14
N SER A 76 -14.30 4.57 -27.75
CA SER A 76 -14.74 5.85 -27.17
C SER A 76 -14.02 6.14 -25.84
N ALA A 77 -13.92 5.17 -24.94
CA ALA A 77 -13.20 5.30 -23.68
C ALA A 77 -11.71 5.60 -23.92
N LYS A 78 -11.08 4.89 -24.87
CA LYS A 78 -9.67 5.07 -25.23
C LYS A 78 -9.40 6.48 -25.79
N ALA A 79 -10.27 6.99 -26.66
CA ALA A 79 -10.16 8.33 -27.21
C ALA A 79 -10.30 9.41 -26.12
N ARG A 80 -11.31 9.31 -25.25
CA ARG A 80 -11.51 10.23 -24.11
C ARG A 80 -10.32 10.26 -23.15
N MET A 81 -9.76 9.09 -22.85
CA MET A 81 -8.58 8.99 -21.98
C MET A 81 -7.32 9.54 -22.64
N ALA A 82 -7.15 9.37 -23.96
CA ALA A 82 -6.04 9.96 -24.71
C ALA A 82 -6.11 11.50 -24.70
N GLU A 83 -7.29 12.07 -24.95
CA GLU A 83 -7.53 13.51 -24.89
C GLU A 83 -7.27 14.07 -23.48
N ARG A 84 -7.75 13.37 -22.44
CA ARG A 84 -7.51 13.77 -21.05
C ARG A 84 -6.02 13.73 -20.67
N LYS A 85 -5.30 12.68 -21.09
CA LYS A 85 -3.84 12.57 -20.89
C LYS A 85 -3.08 13.70 -21.60
N ALA A 86 -3.48 14.05 -22.82
CA ALA A 86 -2.89 15.17 -23.56
C ALA A 86 -3.10 16.52 -22.85
N LYS A 87 -4.31 16.78 -22.35
CA LYS A 87 -4.62 18.01 -21.59
C LYS A 87 -3.77 18.14 -20.32
N ILE A 88 -3.57 17.06 -19.57
CA ILE A 88 -2.73 17.07 -18.35
C ILE A 88 -1.26 17.33 -18.71
N ARG A 89 -0.75 16.67 -19.76
CA ARG A 89 0.64 16.84 -20.20
C ARG A 89 0.93 18.27 -20.68
N ASN A 90 0.01 18.87 -21.42
CA ASN A 90 0.14 20.25 -21.90
C ASN A 90 0.09 21.28 -20.75
N ARG A 91 -0.58 20.95 -19.64
CA ARG A 91 -0.70 21.82 -18.47
C ARG A 91 0.57 21.82 -17.59
N GLY A 92 1.45 20.85 -17.76
CA GLY A 92 2.78 20.80 -17.11
C GLY A 92 3.92 21.37 -17.97
N GLN A 93 3.63 21.85 -19.18
CA GLN A 93 4.58 22.50 -20.09
C GLN A 93 4.38 24.03 -20.21
N GLN A 94 3.51 24.61 -19.38
CA GLN A 94 3.36 26.07 -19.22
C GLN A 94 4.06 26.55 -17.97
#